data_AF-A0A383W3M0-F1
#
_entry.id   AF-A0A383W3M0-F1
#
_cell.length_a   1.000
_cell.length_b   1.000
_cell.length_c   1.000
_cell.angle_alpha   90.00
_cell.angle_beta   90.00
_cell.angle_gamma   90.00
#
_symmetry.space_group_name_H-M   'P 1'
#
loop_
_entity.id
_entity.type
_entity.pdbx_description
1 polymer ?
#
loop_
_entity_poly.entity_id
_entity_poly.type
_entity_poly.pdbx_seq_one_letter_code
_entity_poly.pdbx_strand_id
1 'polypeptide(L)'
;MTEHVGTPFTAYNNTGNVATLVGNWQEEAVLKAVTGTSRNKTVALQNQAAAEATVFAVRQDEAADEPTHSRVIEHTEQLLPAEWITHNTVNFQPPAARTFDLASYPKLKQGGPRAEQELRQLLQAAAAEPACEAPAAAVETTHRAEFQAHNMQGLQFGARLMKTQDGTPATRDATFLAEAGILGSTAAHRLAAAQQAGKHSTDASSSRGGEGGSSWGGSSLRTWLDPAVPITLYTEAAAKSTFTGTFYGTAAVSKMAPMNRDDRFTKLASDINVEGHR
;
A
#
# COMPACT_ATOMS: atom_id res chain seq x y z
N MET A 1 44.77 -41.39 17.40
CA MET A 1 43.92 -41.28 18.60
C MET A 1 42.52 -41.05 18.12
N THR A 2 41.73 -42.12 18.08
CA THR A 2 40.33 -42.07 17.66
C THR A 2 39.53 -41.41 18.78
N GLU A 3 39.22 -40.14 18.60
CA GLU A 3 38.30 -39.42 19.48
C GLU A 3 36.95 -40.15 19.41
N HIS A 4 36.52 -40.71 20.55
CA HIS A 4 35.18 -41.26 20.73
C HIS A 4 34.16 -40.13 20.64
N VAL A 5 33.82 -39.71 19.43
CA VAL A 5 32.62 -38.92 19.17
C VAL A 5 31.45 -39.91 19.22
N GLY A 6 30.64 -39.86 20.28
CA GLY A 6 29.34 -40.52 20.25
C GLY A 6 28.69 -40.88 21.58
N THR A 7 29.44 -41.02 22.68
CA THR A 7 28.83 -41.37 23.98
C THR A 7 29.45 -40.58 25.13
N PRO A 8 28.64 -39.87 25.95
CA PRO A 8 29.17 -39.18 27.11
C PRO A 8 29.75 -40.18 28.11
N PHE A 9 30.98 -39.96 28.54
CA PHE A 9 31.63 -40.77 29.56
C PHE A 9 31.18 -40.32 30.96
N THR A 10 30.41 -41.16 31.65
CA THR A 10 29.72 -40.82 32.92
C THR A 10 30.14 -41.69 34.12
N ALA A 11 31.27 -42.41 34.04
CA ALA A 11 31.68 -43.35 35.09
C ALA A 11 31.95 -42.69 36.47
N TYR A 12 32.28 -41.40 36.50
CA TYR A 12 32.51 -40.61 37.71
C TYR A 12 31.29 -39.75 38.07
N ASN A 13 31.24 -39.22 39.31
CA ASN A 13 30.16 -38.36 39.85
C ASN A 13 28.77 -39.03 40.03
N ASN A 14 28.73 -40.34 40.34
CA ASN A 14 27.47 -41.09 40.52
C ASN A 14 26.73 -40.79 41.83
N THR A 15 27.36 -40.07 42.77
CA THR A 15 26.82 -39.80 44.11
C THR A 15 25.92 -38.56 44.18
N GLY A 16 25.53 -37.99 43.03
CA GLY A 16 24.74 -36.75 42.95
C GLY A 16 25.52 -35.47 43.30
N ASN A 17 26.78 -35.60 43.71
CA ASN A 17 27.75 -34.51 43.82
C ASN A 17 28.74 -34.55 42.66
N VAL A 18 28.95 -33.41 42.01
CA VAL A 18 29.97 -33.23 40.98
C VAL A 18 31.30 -32.92 41.69
N ALA A 19 32.02 -33.97 42.08
CA ALA A 19 33.28 -33.86 42.84
C ALA A 19 34.53 -33.90 41.96
N THR A 20 34.42 -34.52 40.79
CA THR A 20 35.54 -34.70 39.85
C THR A 20 35.26 -34.00 38.53
N LEU A 21 36.28 -33.38 37.93
CA LEU A 21 36.20 -32.63 36.67
C LEU A 21 36.33 -33.53 35.43
N VAL A 22 35.80 -34.76 35.50
CA VAL A 22 35.91 -35.77 34.43
C VAL A 22 34.55 -35.91 33.75
N GLY A 23 34.54 -35.96 32.42
CA GLY A 23 33.31 -36.06 31.62
C GLY A 23 32.60 -34.70 31.49
N ASN A 24 31.26 -34.73 31.43
CA ASN A 24 30.43 -33.54 31.23
C ASN A 24 30.14 -32.76 32.54
N TRP A 25 31.18 -32.54 33.34
CA TRP A 25 31.05 -32.00 34.69
C TRP A 25 30.52 -30.56 34.71
N GLN A 26 30.77 -29.77 33.66
CA GLN A 26 30.34 -28.37 33.57
C GLN A 26 28.81 -28.27 33.47
N GLU A 27 28.20 -29.00 32.53
CA GLU A 27 26.74 -29.06 32.40
C GLU A 27 26.09 -29.66 33.66
N GLU A 28 26.69 -30.71 34.23
CA GLU A 28 26.21 -31.32 35.47
C GLU A 28 26.24 -30.36 36.68
N ALA A 29 27.26 -29.51 36.78
CA ALA A 29 27.38 -28.51 37.84
C ALA A 29 26.33 -27.40 37.68
N VAL A 30 26.11 -26.91 36.45
CA VAL A 30 25.07 -25.90 36.16
C VAL A 30 23.68 -26.48 36.41
N LEU A 31 23.41 -27.69 35.92
CA LEU A 31 22.13 -28.36 36.11
C LEU A 31 21.82 -28.58 37.59
N LYS A 32 22.84 -28.93 38.38
CA LYS A 32 22.73 -29.02 39.84
C LYS A 32 22.45 -27.68 40.50
N ALA A 33 23.08 -26.60 40.05
CA ALA A 33 22.84 -25.27 40.59
C ALA A 33 21.39 -24.79 40.34
N VAL A 34 20.83 -25.13 39.18
CA VAL A 34 19.47 -24.73 38.78
C VAL A 34 18.39 -25.63 39.38
N THR A 35 18.58 -26.95 39.35
CA THR A 35 17.53 -27.93 39.68
C THR A 35 17.78 -28.72 40.98
N GLY A 36 18.94 -28.54 41.61
CA GLY A 36 19.37 -29.31 42.78
C GLY A 36 19.91 -30.72 42.46
N THR A 37 19.76 -31.20 41.21
CA THR A 37 20.21 -32.54 40.79
C THR A 37 21.08 -32.50 39.53
N SER A 38 22.14 -33.29 39.47
CA SER A 38 23.11 -33.26 38.34
C SER A 38 22.79 -34.25 37.21
N ARG A 39 22.07 -35.33 37.50
CA ARG A 39 21.72 -36.40 36.55
C ARG A 39 20.30 -36.88 36.82
N ASN A 40 20.07 -38.17 37.02
CA ASN A 40 18.74 -38.74 37.25
C ASN A 40 18.30 -38.54 38.71
N LYS A 41 17.09 -38.01 38.92
CA LYS A 41 16.46 -37.89 40.23
C LYS A 41 16.38 -39.23 40.96
N THR A 42 16.17 -40.34 40.24
CA THR A 42 16.19 -41.71 40.78
C THR A 42 17.50 -42.06 41.51
N VAL A 43 18.64 -41.71 40.91
CA VAL A 43 19.97 -41.98 41.48
C VAL A 43 20.21 -41.10 42.71
N ALA A 44 19.76 -39.84 42.67
CA ALA A 44 19.83 -38.95 43.81
C ALA A 44 19.00 -39.46 45.01
N LEU A 45 17.76 -39.90 44.77
CA LEU A 45 16.88 -40.47 45.80
C LEU A 45 17.42 -41.78 46.37
N GLN A 46 18.00 -42.65 45.53
CA GLN A 46 18.66 -43.88 45.97
C GLN A 46 19.87 -43.62 46.86
N ASN A 47 20.70 -42.63 46.50
CA ASN A 47 21.86 -42.25 47.30
C ASN A 47 21.43 -41.62 48.64
N GLN A 48 20.35 -40.85 48.66
CA GLN A 48 19.79 -40.29 49.89
C GLN A 48 19.22 -41.38 50.81
N ALA A 49 18.44 -42.32 50.27
CA ALA A 49 17.91 -43.46 51.01
C ALA A 49 19.00 -44.36 51.60
N ALA A 50 20.11 -44.54 50.87
CA ALA A 50 21.29 -45.27 51.33
C ALA A 50 22.05 -44.52 52.44
N ALA A 51 22.14 -43.19 52.37
CA ALA A 51 22.73 -42.36 53.42
C ALA A 51 21.87 -42.36 54.71
N GLU A 52 20.54 -42.43 54.57
CA GLU A 52 19.58 -42.49 55.67
C GLU A 52 19.36 -43.91 56.23
N ALA A 53 20.07 -44.92 55.72
CA ALA A 53 20.01 -46.33 56.13
C ALA A 53 18.57 -46.91 56.12
N THR A 54 17.74 -46.45 55.18
CA THR A 54 16.35 -46.91 55.07
C THR A 54 16.27 -48.25 54.32
N VAL A 55 15.45 -49.17 54.83
CA VAL A 55 15.24 -50.52 54.23
C VAL A 55 14.12 -50.52 53.18
N PHE A 56 13.35 -49.44 53.09
CA PHE A 56 12.22 -49.34 52.19
C PHE A 56 12.67 -49.02 50.77
N ALA A 57 12.11 -49.72 49.78
CA ALA A 57 12.35 -49.42 48.38
C ALA A 57 11.86 -48.01 48.04
N VAL A 58 12.71 -47.21 47.42
CA VAL A 58 12.37 -45.86 46.91
C VAL A 58 11.20 -46.00 45.95
N ARG A 59 10.11 -45.26 46.20
CA ARG A 59 8.93 -45.26 45.32
C ARG A 59 9.30 -44.67 43.97
N GLN A 60 9.07 -45.43 42.90
CA GLN A 60 9.38 -44.98 41.53
C GLN A 60 8.49 -43.82 41.08
N ASP A 61 7.33 -43.63 41.70
CA ASP A 61 6.40 -42.54 41.39
C ASP A 61 7.02 -41.15 41.65
N GLU A 62 7.87 -41.01 42.67
CA GLU A 62 8.53 -39.74 43.00
C GLU A 62 9.55 -39.29 41.95
N ALA A 63 10.04 -40.23 41.14
CA ALA A 63 10.94 -39.93 40.04
C ALA A 63 10.22 -39.47 38.77
N ALA A 64 8.93 -39.82 38.60
CA ALA A 64 8.12 -39.37 37.48
C ALA A 64 7.76 -37.87 37.57
N ASP A 65 7.61 -37.36 38.80
CA ASP A 65 7.29 -35.94 39.08
C ASP A 65 8.54 -35.05 39.08
N GLU A 66 9.39 -35.17 38.07
CA GLU A 66 10.54 -34.28 37.90
C GLU A 66 10.18 -33.05 37.05
N PRO A 67 10.45 -31.81 37.51
CA PRO A 67 10.25 -30.62 36.68
C PRO A 67 11.24 -30.64 35.51
N THR A 68 10.74 -30.97 34.31
CA THR A 68 11.57 -31.08 33.09
C THR A 68 11.80 -29.75 32.39
N HIS A 69 10.94 -28.75 32.62
CA HIS A 69 11.00 -27.45 31.93
C HIS A 69 12.36 -26.76 32.09
N SER A 70 12.87 -26.67 33.33
CA SER A 70 14.16 -26.04 33.66
C SER A 70 15.37 -26.82 33.14
N ARG A 71 15.18 -28.08 32.76
CA ARG A 71 16.24 -28.97 32.25
C ARG A 71 16.34 -28.97 30.72
N VAL A 72 15.27 -28.61 30.02
CA VAL A 72 15.14 -28.82 28.56
C VAL A 72 14.95 -27.52 27.79
N ILE A 73 14.15 -26.57 28.31
CA ILE A 73 13.64 -25.44 27.51
C ILE A 73 14.00 -24.08 28.13
N GLU A 74 14.16 -24.01 29.45
CA GLU A 74 14.33 -22.73 30.13
C GLU A 74 15.63 -22.02 29.72
N HIS A 75 15.47 -20.80 29.22
CA HIS A 75 16.58 -19.88 28.97
C HIS A 75 16.41 -18.68 29.89
N THR A 76 17.40 -18.41 30.74
CA THR A 76 17.35 -17.35 31.76
C THR A 76 17.21 -15.93 31.18
N GLU A 77 17.43 -15.77 29.88
CA GLU A 77 17.31 -14.51 29.14
C GLU A 77 15.93 -14.32 28.47
N GLN A 78 14.99 -15.24 28.67
CA GLN A 78 13.65 -15.12 28.09
C GLN A 78 12.82 -14.01 28.75
N LEU A 79 12.06 -13.31 27.92
CA LEU A 79 11.10 -12.30 28.34
C LEU A 79 10.02 -12.92 29.24
N LEU A 80 9.70 -12.22 30.32
CA LEU A 80 8.62 -12.63 31.21
C LEU A 80 7.27 -12.52 30.49
N PRO A 81 6.27 -13.35 30.83
CA PRO A 81 4.94 -13.26 30.21
C PRO A 81 4.27 -11.88 30.31
N ALA A 82 4.61 -11.10 31.35
CA ALA A 82 4.13 -9.73 31.50
C ALA A 82 4.71 -8.75 30.46
N GLU A 83 5.84 -9.10 29.86
CA GLU A 83 6.55 -8.33 28.84
C GLU A 83 6.16 -8.78 27.42
N TRP A 84 5.29 -9.77 27.30
CA TRP A 84 4.81 -10.25 26.01
C TRP A 84 3.86 -9.20 25.41
N ILE A 85 4.40 -8.42 24.49
CA ILE A 85 3.67 -7.38 23.77
C ILE A 85 3.64 -7.79 22.30
N THR A 86 2.45 -7.75 21.69
CA THR A 86 2.34 -8.05 20.26
C THR A 86 3.05 -6.98 19.43
N HIS A 87 3.58 -7.37 18.28
CA HIS A 87 4.19 -6.42 17.33
C HIS A 87 3.25 -5.26 16.96
N ASN A 88 1.94 -5.53 16.86
CA ASN A 88 0.95 -4.50 16.58
C ASN A 88 0.78 -3.52 17.76
N THR A 89 0.77 -4.02 18.99
CA THR A 89 0.69 -3.16 20.19
C THR A 89 1.96 -2.33 20.40
N VAL A 90 3.12 -2.79 19.93
CA VAL A 90 4.36 -1.97 19.94
C VAL A 90 4.27 -0.85 18.92
N ASN A 91 3.91 -1.16 17.66
CA ASN A 91 3.99 -0.19 16.56
C ASN A 91 2.80 0.77 16.48
N PHE A 92 1.61 0.32 16.87
CA PHE A 92 0.36 1.08 16.72
C PHE A 92 -0.21 1.53 18.06
N GLN A 93 0.65 2.04 18.94
CA GLN A 93 0.20 2.71 20.14
C GLN A 93 -0.59 3.99 19.79
N PRO A 94 -1.66 4.30 20.54
CA PRO A 94 -2.40 5.52 20.34
C PRO A 94 -1.46 6.73 20.51
N PRO A 95 -1.58 7.76 19.67
CA PRO A 95 -0.61 8.86 19.63
C PRO A 95 -0.46 9.61 20.96
N ALA A 96 -1.48 9.57 21.82
CA ALA A 96 -1.43 10.16 23.15
C ALA A 96 -0.65 9.33 24.19
N ALA A 97 -0.47 8.02 23.97
CA ALA A 97 0.21 7.10 24.88
C ALA A 97 1.64 6.72 24.42
N ARG A 98 2.09 7.23 23.26
CA ARG A 98 3.44 7.00 22.75
C ARG A 98 4.46 7.73 23.61
N THR A 99 5.09 7.03 24.54
CA THR A 99 6.13 7.57 25.43
C THR A 99 7.55 7.19 25.01
N PHE A 100 7.70 6.26 24.06
CA PHE A 100 8.98 5.58 23.77
C PHE A 100 9.78 6.13 22.58
N ASP A 101 9.25 7.10 21.83
CA ASP A 101 9.98 7.67 20.69
C ASP A 101 10.94 8.79 21.14
N LEU A 102 12.25 8.46 21.23
CA LEU A 102 13.35 9.40 21.52
C LEU A 102 13.37 10.63 20.57
N ALA A 103 12.73 10.53 19.41
CA ALA A 103 12.70 11.55 18.36
C ALA A 103 11.28 11.86 17.86
N SER A 104 10.32 11.99 18.78
CA SER A 104 8.99 12.50 18.42
C SER A 104 9.03 14.01 18.17
N TYR A 105 8.30 14.48 17.15
CA TYR A 105 8.15 15.92 16.90
C TYR A 105 7.14 16.50 17.88
N PRO A 106 7.56 17.32 18.87
CA PRO A 106 6.60 17.95 19.76
C PRO A 106 5.70 18.88 18.96
N LYS A 107 4.40 18.87 19.26
CA LYS A 107 3.47 19.86 18.71
C LYS A 107 3.77 21.21 19.33
N LEU A 108 4.72 21.94 18.73
CA LEU A 108 5.06 23.29 19.15
C LEU A 108 3.95 24.23 18.69
N LYS A 109 3.31 24.90 19.65
CA LYS A 109 2.41 26.02 19.36
C LYS A 109 3.27 27.17 18.85
N GLN A 110 3.01 27.63 17.62
CA GLN A 110 3.74 28.74 17.00
C GLN A 110 3.31 30.13 17.48
N GLY A 111 2.35 30.22 18.43
CA GLY A 111 1.83 31.47 18.97
C GLY A 111 2.07 31.61 20.46
N GLY A 112 2.49 32.79 20.89
CA GLY A 112 2.51 33.16 22.31
C GLY A 112 1.10 33.41 22.86
N PRO A 113 0.94 33.49 24.21
CA PRO A 113 -0.38 33.63 24.84
C PRO A 113 -1.11 34.91 24.43
N ARG A 114 -0.37 35.99 24.16
CA ARG A 114 -0.92 37.26 23.67
C ARG A 114 -1.45 37.15 22.24
N ALA A 115 -0.69 36.54 21.35
CA ALA A 115 -1.11 36.33 19.95
C ALA A 115 -2.35 35.41 19.86
N GLU A 116 -2.45 34.39 20.73
CA GLU A 116 -3.65 33.56 20.82
C GLU A 116 -4.89 34.37 21.26
N GLN A 117 -4.73 35.32 22.19
CA GLN A 117 -5.83 36.19 22.63
C GLN A 117 -6.27 37.15 21.53
N GLU A 118 -5.33 37.81 20.85
CA GLU A 118 -5.60 38.69 19.72
C GLU A 118 -6.27 37.93 18.56
N LEU A 119 -5.79 36.73 18.24
CA LEU A 119 -6.41 35.87 17.24
C LEU A 119 -7.85 35.48 17.61
N ARG A 120 -8.12 35.15 18.88
CA ARG A 120 -9.49 34.89 19.34
C ARG A 120 -10.40 36.11 19.17
N GLN A 121 -9.91 37.31 19.47
CA GLN A 121 -10.67 38.55 19.30
C GLN A 121 -10.95 38.83 17.82
N LEU A 122 -9.97 38.62 16.94
CA LEU A 122 -10.15 38.78 15.49
C LEU A 122 -11.14 37.78 14.92
N LEU A 123 -11.09 36.51 15.34
CA LEU A 123 -12.07 35.50 14.92
C LEU A 123 -13.48 35.83 15.41
N GLN A 124 -13.62 36.38 16.63
CA GLN A 124 -14.90 36.86 17.14
C GLN A 124 -15.41 38.08 16.35
N ALA A 125 -14.53 39.02 16.02
CA ALA A 125 -14.88 40.19 15.21
C ALA A 125 -15.22 39.80 13.76
N ALA A 126 -14.52 38.83 13.17
CA ALA A 126 -14.80 38.32 11.82
C ALA A 126 -16.09 37.49 11.74
N ALA A 127 -16.52 36.89 12.85
CA ALA A 127 -17.83 36.22 12.94
C ALA A 127 -19.00 37.21 12.92
N ALA A 128 -18.76 38.49 13.25
CA ALA A 128 -19.75 39.53 13.01
C ALA A 128 -19.73 39.89 11.52
N GLU A 129 -20.74 39.45 10.78
CA GLU A 129 -20.88 39.82 9.37
C GLU A 129 -20.90 41.35 9.23
N PRO A 130 -20.00 41.97 8.43
CA PRO A 130 -20.09 43.38 8.16
C PRO A 130 -21.38 43.66 7.39
N ALA A 131 -22.02 44.80 7.67
CA ALA A 131 -23.14 45.27 6.87
C ALA A 131 -22.71 45.30 5.40
N CYS A 132 -23.49 44.64 4.54
CA CYS A 132 -23.26 44.51 3.11
C CYS A 132 -22.71 45.81 2.52
N GLU A 133 -21.46 45.79 2.03
CA GLU A 133 -20.89 46.94 1.32
C GLU A 133 -21.86 47.32 0.20
N ALA A 134 -22.26 48.59 0.16
CA ALA A 134 -23.10 49.09 -0.93
C ALA A 134 -22.40 48.72 -2.26
N PRO A 135 -23.12 48.09 -3.22
CA PRO A 135 -22.49 47.59 -4.42
C PRO A 135 -21.72 48.73 -5.08
N ALA A 136 -20.40 48.53 -5.23
CA ALA A 136 -19.56 49.49 -5.94
C ALA A 136 -20.21 49.77 -7.30
N ALA A 137 -20.48 51.04 -7.58
CA ALA A 137 -21.09 51.45 -8.84
C ALA A 137 -20.27 50.86 -9.99
N ALA A 138 -20.89 49.97 -10.76
CA ALA A 138 -20.25 49.36 -11.91
C ALA A 138 -19.90 50.48 -12.90
N VAL A 139 -18.62 50.84 -12.97
CA VAL A 139 -18.11 51.75 -13.98
C VAL A 139 -18.04 50.95 -15.28
N GLU A 140 -19.11 50.99 -16.06
CA GLU A 140 -19.11 50.50 -17.43
C GLU A 140 -18.24 51.44 -18.27
N THR A 141 -17.06 50.97 -18.65
CA THR A 141 -16.27 51.63 -19.68
C THR A 141 -16.96 51.42 -21.03
N THR A 142 -17.00 52.47 -21.86
CA THR A 142 -17.70 52.49 -23.16
C THR A 142 -17.35 51.31 -24.07
N HIS A 143 -16.14 50.75 -23.95
CA HIS A 143 -15.67 49.60 -24.71
C HIS A 143 -16.40 48.27 -24.39
N ARG A 144 -17.05 48.12 -23.22
CA ARG A 144 -17.75 46.86 -22.86
C ARG A 144 -19.18 46.81 -23.39
N ALA A 145 -19.82 47.96 -23.64
CA ALA A 145 -21.21 48.03 -24.09
C ALA A 145 -21.40 47.60 -25.56
N GLU A 146 -20.38 47.80 -26.41
CA GLU A 146 -20.45 47.54 -27.85
C GLU A 146 -20.14 46.08 -28.24
N PHE A 147 -19.39 45.33 -27.42
CA PHE A 147 -19.04 43.92 -27.70
C PHE A 147 -19.93 42.98 -26.90
N GLN A 148 -21.09 42.64 -27.46
CA GLN A 148 -22.01 41.64 -26.90
C GLN A 148 -21.84 40.31 -27.63
N ALA A 149 -21.86 39.20 -26.89
CA ALA A 149 -21.86 37.88 -27.49
C ALA A 149 -23.19 37.68 -28.25
N HIS A 150 -23.12 37.65 -29.59
CA HIS A 150 -24.29 37.37 -30.42
C HIS A 150 -24.60 35.88 -30.44
N ASN A 151 -25.90 35.57 -30.51
CA ASN A 151 -26.34 34.20 -30.73
C ASN A 151 -25.91 33.72 -32.12
N MET A 152 -25.17 32.60 -32.17
CA MET A 152 -24.62 32.03 -33.40
C MET A 152 -25.59 31.04 -34.10
N GLN A 153 -26.82 30.90 -33.61
CA GLN A 153 -27.83 30.03 -34.22
C GLN A 153 -28.20 30.50 -35.63
N GLY A 154 -28.15 29.59 -36.61
CA GLY A 154 -28.50 29.88 -38.01
C GLY A 154 -27.40 30.54 -38.84
N LEU A 155 -26.27 30.91 -38.23
CA LEU A 155 -25.13 31.45 -38.97
C LEU A 155 -24.38 30.33 -39.69
N GLN A 156 -24.24 30.45 -41.02
CA GLN A 156 -23.48 29.48 -41.81
C GLN A 156 -22.00 29.84 -41.77
N PHE A 157 -21.17 28.94 -41.23
CA PHE A 157 -19.72 29.11 -41.26
C PHE A 157 -19.15 28.73 -42.62
N GLY A 158 -18.38 29.63 -43.23
CA GLY A 158 -17.64 29.36 -44.45
C GLY A 158 -16.59 28.27 -44.23
N ALA A 159 -16.54 27.29 -45.13
CA ALA A 159 -15.53 26.23 -45.09
C ALA A 159 -14.35 26.60 -46.00
N ARG A 160 -13.11 26.25 -45.63
CA ARG A 160 -11.88 26.56 -46.42
C ARG A 160 -11.99 26.20 -47.92
N LEU A 161 -12.61 25.06 -48.23
CA LEU A 161 -13.05 24.67 -49.56
C LEU A 161 -14.54 24.35 -49.48
N MET A 162 -15.36 25.07 -50.24
CA MET A 162 -16.81 24.92 -50.26
C MET A 162 -17.31 24.21 -51.53
N LYS A 163 -16.76 24.58 -52.69
CA LYS A 163 -17.19 24.07 -53.99
C LYS A 163 -16.00 23.71 -54.88
N THR A 164 -16.21 22.78 -55.79
CA THR A 164 -15.30 22.47 -56.90
C THR A 164 -15.49 23.49 -58.04
N GLN A 165 -14.63 23.45 -59.06
CA GLN A 165 -14.77 24.31 -60.25
C GLN A 165 -16.10 24.09 -60.99
N ASP A 166 -16.64 22.86 -60.92
CA ASP A 166 -17.94 22.50 -61.49
C ASP A 166 -19.13 22.97 -60.64
N GLY A 167 -18.87 23.65 -59.52
CA GLY A 167 -19.91 24.18 -58.62
C GLY A 167 -20.50 23.15 -57.65
N THR A 168 -20.04 21.90 -57.66
CA THR A 168 -20.50 20.85 -56.74
C THR A 168 -19.89 21.02 -55.34
N PRO A 169 -20.59 20.61 -54.26
CA PRO A 169 -20.05 20.71 -52.91
C PRO A 169 -18.81 19.83 -52.76
N ALA A 170 -17.73 20.40 -52.22
CA ALA A 170 -16.48 19.67 -52.05
C ALA A 170 -16.57 18.68 -50.88
N THR A 171 -16.38 17.39 -51.16
CA THR A 171 -16.23 16.36 -50.12
C THR A 171 -14.77 16.32 -49.68
N ARG A 172 -14.53 16.31 -48.36
CA ARG A 172 -13.18 16.25 -47.80
C ARG A 172 -12.84 14.84 -47.38
N ASP A 173 -11.67 14.38 -47.79
CA ASP A 173 -11.09 13.13 -47.34
C ASP A 173 -10.29 13.39 -46.05
N ALA A 174 -10.83 12.94 -44.92
CA ALA A 174 -10.19 13.13 -43.61
C ALA A 174 -8.95 12.25 -43.43
N THR A 175 -8.92 11.07 -44.04
CA THR A 175 -7.77 10.15 -44.03
C THR A 175 -6.60 10.76 -44.78
N PHE A 176 -6.83 11.29 -45.99
CA PHE A 176 -5.80 11.99 -46.75
C PHE A 176 -5.26 13.22 -46.00
N LEU A 177 -6.13 14.02 -45.37
CA LEU A 177 -5.71 15.20 -44.62
C LEU A 177 -4.80 14.87 -43.42
N ALA A 178 -5.02 13.72 -42.78
CA ALA A 178 -4.19 13.23 -41.68
C ALA A 178 -2.86 12.64 -42.18
N GLU A 179 -2.88 11.82 -43.22
CA GLU A 179 -1.68 11.17 -43.77
C GLU A 179 -0.75 12.16 -44.48
N ALA A 180 -1.30 13.18 -45.15
CA ALA A 180 -0.53 14.23 -45.80
C ALA A 180 0.04 15.27 -44.82
N GLY A 181 -0.25 15.17 -43.52
CA GLY A 181 0.22 16.09 -42.48
C GLY A 181 -0.35 17.51 -42.57
N ILE A 182 -1.41 17.72 -43.37
CA ILE A 182 -2.07 19.03 -43.53
C ILE A 182 -2.84 19.41 -42.26
N LEU A 183 -3.44 18.41 -41.61
CA LEU A 183 -4.08 18.53 -40.31
C LEU A 183 -3.57 17.43 -39.39
N GLY A 184 -3.45 17.73 -38.10
CA GLY A 184 -3.20 16.69 -37.11
C GLY A 184 -4.33 15.65 -37.14
N SER A 185 -4.00 14.36 -37.04
CA SER A 185 -4.96 13.25 -37.13
C SER A 185 -6.18 13.44 -36.21
N THR A 186 -5.98 13.90 -34.98
CA THR A 186 -7.08 14.18 -34.03
C THR A 186 -8.02 15.28 -34.50
N ALA A 187 -7.51 16.33 -35.14
CA ALA A 187 -8.30 17.42 -35.70
C ALA A 187 -9.05 16.97 -36.97
N ALA A 188 -8.41 16.17 -37.82
CA ALA A 188 -9.03 15.60 -39.01
C ALA A 188 -10.21 14.68 -38.66
N HIS A 189 -10.06 13.80 -37.66
CA HIS A 189 -11.14 12.93 -37.18
C HIS A 189 -12.32 13.71 -36.57
N ARG A 190 -12.05 14.77 -35.79
CA ARG A 190 -13.14 15.62 -35.24
C ARG A 190 -13.91 16.34 -36.34
N LEU A 191 -13.22 16.83 -37.37
CA LEU A 191 -13.86 17.46 -38.54
C LEU A 191 -14.70 16.45 -39.33
N ALA A 192 -14.21 15.23 -39.52
CA ALA A 192 -14.97 14.15 -40.17
C ALA A 192 -16.24 13.80 -39.39
N ALA A 193 -16.13 13.65 -38.07
CA ALA A 193 -17.27 13.39 -37.20
C ALA A 193 -18.32 14.51 -37.27
N ALA A 194 -17.89 15.78 -37.29
CA ALA A 194 -18.79 16.92 -37.46
C ALA A 194 -19.50 16.91 -38.83
N GLN A 195 -18.80 16.53 -39.90
CA GLN A 195 -19.40 16.38 -41.24
C GLN A 195 -20.43 15.25 -41.30
N GLN A 196 -20.24 14.16 -40.53
CA GLN A 196 -21.21 13.07 -40.43
C GLN A 196 -22.42 13.42 -39.57
N ALA A 197 -22.20 14.07 -38.42
CA ALA A 197 -23.28 14.50 -37.53
C ALA A 197 -24.25 15.48 -38.22
N GLY A 198 -23.72 16.37 -39.07
CA GLY A 198 -24.54 17.28 -39.88
C GLY A 198 -25.35 16.59 -41.00
N LYS A 199 -24.94 15.38 -41.44
CA LYS A 199 -25.72 14.59 -42.42
C LYS A 199 -26.85 13.80 -41.78
N HIS A 200 -26.69 13.35 -40.54
CA HIS A 200 -27.66 12.50 -39.85
C HIS A 200 -28.74 13.26 -39.04
N SER A 201 -28.71 14.59 -38.97
CA SER A 201 -29.72 15.36 -38.23
C SER A 201 -31.06 15.54 -38.96
N THR A 202 -31.28 14.86 -40.09
CA THR A 202 -32.56 14.91 -40.83
C THR A 202 -33.41 13.64 -40.68
N ASP A 203 -32.87 12.53 -40.17
CA ASP A 203 -33.61 11.28 -39.96
C ASP A 203 -33.49 10.78 -38.51
N ALA A 204 -34.07 11.54 -37.58
CA ALA A 204 -34.19 11.15 -36.18
C ALA A 204 -35.34 10.14 -35.98
N SER A 205 -35.23 8.94 -36.56
CA SER A 205 -36.09 7.80 -36.19
C SER A 205 -35.45 6.44 -36.51
N SER A 206 -34.31 6.12 -35.89
CA SER A 206 -34.03 4.71 -35.60
C SER A 206 -33.20 4.57 -34.33
N SER A 207 -33.89 4.11 -33.29
CA SER A 207 -33.29 3.55 -32.09
C SER A 207 -32.76 2.15 -32.41
N ARG A 208 -31.47 1.91 -32.11
CA ARG A 208 -30.95 0.65 -31.58
C ARG A 208 -29.46 0.83 -31.28
N GLY A 209 -29.05 0.41 -30.08
CA GLY A 209 -27.69 0.54 -29.57
C GLY A 209 -26.68 -0.25 -30.40
N GLY A 210 -26.13 0.39 -31.42
CA GLY A 210 -24.97 -0.06 -32.16
C GLY A 210 -23.78 0.82 -31.83
N GLU A 211 -22.65 0.21 -31.53
CA GLU A 211 -21.36 0.87 -31.42
C GLU A 211 -21.13 1.72 -32.68
N GLY A 212 -21.23 3.04 -32.53
CA GLY A 212 -21.09 4.01 -33.62
C GLY A 212 -19.65 4.05 -34.10
N GLY A 213 -19.27 3.13 -34.99
CA GLY A 213 -18.02 3.22 -35.74
C GLY A 213 -18.10 4.39 -36.70
N SER A 214 -17.21 5.38 -36.56
CA SER A 214 -17.03 6.38 -37.60
C SER A 214 -16.61 5.67 -38.88
N SER A 215 -17.28 5.96 -40.01
CA SER A 215 -16.94 5.37 -41.32
C SER A 215 -15.51 5.72 -41.80
N TRP A 216 -14.81 6.60 -41.09
CA TRP A 216 -13.44 7.04 -41.38
C TRP A 216 -12.40 6.44 -40.41
N GLY A 217 -12.70 5.27 -39.82
CA GLY A 217 -11.76 4.52 -38.98
C GLY A 217 -11.62 5.02 -37.53
N GLY A 218 -12.38 6.05 -37.13
CA GLY A 218 -12.43 6.52 -35.75
C GLY A 218 -13.32 5.63 -34.88
N SER A 219 -12.72 4.75 -34.08
CA SER A 219 -13.45 4.06 -32.99
C SER A 219 -13.56 4.97 -31.76
N SER A 220 -14.71 4.95 -31.10
CA SER A 220 -14.86 5.63 -29.80
C SER A 220 -13.79 5.15 -28.81
N LEU A 221 -13.25 6.09 -28.03
CA LEU A 221 -12.37 5.80 -26.91
C LEU A 221 -13.19 5.07 -25.83
N ARG A 222 -12.61 4.04 -25.21
CA ARG A 222 -13.15 3.51 -23.96
C ARG A 222 -12.69 4.42 -22.83
N THR A 223 -13.63 5.11 -22.20
CA THR A 223 -13.34 5.96 -21.05
C THR A 223 -13.05 5.11 -19.82
N TRP A 224 -12.14 5.59 -18.98
CA TRP A 224 -11.90 5.02 -17.66
C TRP A 224 -13.16 5.15 -16.78
N LEU A 225 -13.36 4.25 -15.82
CA LEU A 225 -14.56 4.29 -14.95
C LEU A 225 -14.59 5.53 -14.05
N ASP A 226 -13.44 6.06 -13.66
CA ASP A 226 -13.31 7.23 -12.80
C ASP A 226 -12.95 8.46 -13.63
N PRO A 227 -13.80 9.52 -13.66
CA PRO A 227 -13.51 10.76 -14.39
C PRO A 227 -12.37 11.58 -13.79
N ALA A 228 -11.92 11.30 -12.55
CA ALA A 228 -10.80 11.99 -11.93
C ALA A 228 -9.44 11.55 -12.51
N VAL A 229 -9.38 10.40 -13.20
CA VAL A 229 -8.16 9.92 -13.83
C VAL A 229 -7.94 10.63 -15.17
N PRO A 230 -6.77 11.26 -15.41
CA PRO A 230 -6.52 12.00 -16.64
C PRO A 230 -6.55 11.07 -17.87
N ILE A 231 -7.28 11.48 -18.91
CA ILE A 231 -7.40 10.70 -20.15
C ILE A 231 -6.15 10.93 -21.02
N THR A 232 -5.34 9.89 -21.14
CA THR A 232 -4.11 9.81 -21.93
C THR A 232 -4.05 8.50 -22.73
N LEU A 233 -3.09 8.38 -23.67
CA LEU A 233 -2.86 7.16 -24.46
C LEU A 233 -2.65 5.92 -23.57
N TYR A 234 -1.93 6.08 -22.46
CA TYR A 234 -1.64 4.99 -21.54
C TYR A 234 -2.85 4.53 -20.75
N THR A 235 -3.65 5.49 -20.25
CA THR A 235 -4.89 5.17 -19.53
C THR A 235 -5.94 4.56 -20.46
N GLU A 236 -5.96 4.94 -21.74
CA GLU A 236 -6.84 4.30 -22.72
C GLU A 236 -6.42 2.86 -23.01
N ALA A 237 -5.12 2.62 -23.20
CA ALA A 237 -4.61 1.26 -23.41
C ALA A 237 -4.85 0.39 -22.18
N ALA A 238 -4.72 0.94 -20.97
CA ALA A 238 -5.11 0.25 -19.75
C ALA A 238 -6.64 -0.01 -19.69
N ALA A 239 -7.48 0.91 -20.19
CA ALA A 239 -8.94 0.76 -20.17
C ALA A 239 -9.40 -0.34 -21.12
N LYS A 240 -8.69 -0.46 -22.25
CA LYS A 240 -8.86 -1.50 -23.27
C LYS A 240 -8.16 -2.80 -22.91
N SER A 241 -7.48 -2.90 -21.78
CA SER A 241 -6.68 -4.07 -21.37
C SER A 241 -5.60 -4.45 -22.39
N THR A 242 -5.06 -3.47 -23.13
CA THR A 242 -4.00 -3.63 -24.14
C THR A 242 -2.66 -3.04 -23.69
N PHE A 243 -2.60 -2.45 -22.49
CA PHE A 243 -1.42 -1.72 -21.99
C PHE A 243 -0.12 -2.52 -22.09
N THR A 244 -0.08 -3.74 -21.57
CA THR A 244 1.14 -4.59 -21.53
C THR A 244 1.52 -5.16 -22.90
N GLY A 245 0.61 -5.14 -23.88
CA GLY A 245 0.89 -5.57 -25.25
C GLY A 245 1.40 -4.43 -26.15
N THR A 246 0.98 -3.20 -25.86
CA THR A 246 1.30 -2.02 -26.69
C THR A 246 2.44 -1.18 -26.09
N PHE A 247 2.59 -1.18 -24.77
CA PHE A 247 3.59 -0.39 -24.05
C PHE A 247 4.42 -1.28 -23.12
N TYR A 248 5.70 -0.95 -22.97
CA TYR A 248 6.55 -1.58 -21.97
C TYR A 248 6.11 -1.16 -20.56
N GLY A 249 5.68 -2.13 -19.76
CA GLY A 249 5.27 -1.91 -18.38
C GLY A 249 4.55 -3.11 -17.79
N THR A 250 4.22 -3.02 -16.51
CA THR A 250 3.40 -4.01 -15.80
C THR A 250 1.97 -3.51 -15.64
N ALA A 251 0.99 -4.41 -15.75
CA ALA A 251 -0.39 -4.06 -15.49
C ALA A 251 -0.61 -3.94 -13.97
N ALA A 252 -0.99 -2.75 -13.51
CA ALA A 252 -1.36 -2.58 -12.11
C ALA A 252 -2.71 -3.26 -11.82
N VAL A 253 -2.82 -3.87 -10.63
CA VAL A 253 -4.08 -4.43 -10.13
C VAL A 253 -5.10 -3.31 -9.83
N SER A 254 -4.62 -2.15 -9.39
CA SER A 254 -5.48 -1.01 -9.08
C SER A 254 -5.89 -0.25 -10.34
N LYS A 255 -7.20 -0.06 -10.48
CA LYS A 255 -7.74 0.79 -11.55
C LYS A 255 -7.64 2.28 -11.25
N MET A 256 -7.38 2.71 -10.01
CA MET A 256 -7.25 4.14 -9.70
C MET A 256 -5.86 4.69 -10.03
N ALA A 257 -4.84 3.82 -10.07
CA ALA A 257 -3.47 4.16 -10.38
C ALA A 257 -2.90 3.13 -11.37
N PRO A 258 -3.31 3.18 -12.65
CA PRO A 258 -3.00 2.14 -13.63
C PRO A 258 -1.51 2.04 -13.98
N MET A 259 -0.71 3.07 -13.65
CA MET A 259 0.73 3.11 -13.91
C MET A 259 1.59 2.86 -12.68
N ASN A 260 0.99 2.35 -11.59
CA ASN A 260 1.77 1.99 -10.41
C ASN A 260 2.73 0.84 -10.73
N ARG A 261 3.99 1.04 -10.35
CA ARG A 261 5.05 0.05 -10.51
C ARG A 261 4.71 -1.20 -9.68
N ASP A 262 4.54 -2.33 -10.36
CA ASP A 262 4.42 -3.63 -9.72
C ASP A 262 5.72 -4.42 -9.94
N ASP A 263 6.55 -4.49 -8.89
CA ASP A 263 7.85 -5.17 -8.88
C ASP A 263 7.79 -6.58 -8.31
N ARG A 264 6.60 -7.17 -8.12
CA ARG A 264 6.45 -8.50 -7.50
C ARG A 264 7.34 -9.58 -8.11
N PHE A 265 7.55 -9.54 -9.42
CA PHE A 265 8.42 -10.50 -10.11
C PHE A 265 9.91 -10.28 -9.87
N THR A 266 10.34 -9.03 -9.67
CA THR A 266 11.75 -8.65 -9.52
C THR A 266 12.19 -8.52 -8.05
N LYS A 267 11.27 -8.72 -7.09
CA LYS A 267 11.59 -8.69 -5.67
C LYS A 267 12.54 -9.84 -5.30
N LEU A 268 13.45 -9.56 -4.37
CA LEU A 268 14.34 -10.57 -3.80
C LEU A 268 13.52 -11.64 -3.09
N ALA A 269 13.94 -12.90 -3.18
CA ALA A 269 13.22 -14.03 -2.56
C ALA A 269 13.09 -13.92 -1.03
N SER A 270 13.93 -13.10 -0.39
CA SER A 270 13.89 -12.80 1.04
C SER A 270 12.95 -11.64 1.42
N ASP A 271 12.27 -11.04 0.44
CA ASP A 271 11.34 -9.94 0.71
C ASP A 271 10.04 -10.51 1.31
N ILE A 272 9.62 -9.96 2.45
CA ILE A 272 8.51 -10.42 3.32
C ILE A 272 7.18 -10.52 2.54
N ASN A 273 7.05 -9.76 1.45
CA ASN A 273 5.85 -9.74 0.62
C ASN A 273 5.80 -10.81 -0.49
N VAL A 274 6.84 -11.65 -0.62
CA VAL A 274 6.92 -12.72 -1.64
C VAL A 274 6.34 -14.04 -1.12
N GLU A 275 6.27 -14.24 0.20
CA GLU A 275 5.88 -15.52 0.82
C GLU A 275 4.36 -15.79 0.86
N GLY A 276 3.51 -14.86 0.42
CA GLY A 276 2.05 -14.96 0.51
C GLY A 276 1.34 -15.85 -0.54
N HIS A 277 2.08 -16.44 -1.49
CA HIS A 277 1.50 -17.31 -2.52
C HIS A 277 2.37 -18.55 -2.78
N ARG A 278 2.22 -19.55 -1.91
CA ARG A 278 2.25 -20.96 -2.31
C ARG A 278 0.93 -21.60 -1.91
#